data_AF-A0A924Z3D0-F1
#
_entry.id   AF-A0A924Z3D0-F1
#
_cell.length_a   1.000
_cell.length_b   1.000
_cell.length_c   1.000
_cell.angle_alpha   90.00
_cell.angle_beta   90.00
_cell.angle_gamma   90.00
#
_symmetry.space_group_name_H-M   'P 1'
#
loop_
_entity.id
_entity.type
_entity.pdbx_description
1 polymer ?
#
loop_
_entity_poly.entity_id
_entity_poly.type
_entity_poly.pdbx_seq_one_letter_code
_entity_poly.pdbx_strand_id
1 'polypeptide(L)' 'MPQTTVDRLRAFNPHLLHARSDQRGYIALKLTERELRTDLMVVRDPLDAFSAVDVSARYVVEIGLPGPQRA' A
#
# COMPACT_ATOMS: atom_id res chain seq x y z
N MET A 1 -5.03 14.95 6.08
CA MET A 1 -5.83 14.26 7.13
C MET A 1 -4.88 13.50 8.06
N PRO A 2 -4.96 13.68 9.39
CA PRO A 2 -4.13 12.95 10.35
C PRO A 2 -4.35 11.43 10.28
N GLN A 3 -3.29 10.65 10.58
CA GLN A 3 -3.37 9.18 10.57
C GLN A 3 -4.45 8.65 11.53
N THR A 4 -4.61 9.29 12.69
CA THR A 4 -5.64 8.92 13.67
C THR A 4 -7.07 9.00 13.12
N THR A 5 -7.34 9.96 12.22
CA THR A 5 -8.65 10.05 11.53
C THR A 5 -8.81 8.93 10.52
N VAL A 6 -7.76 8.62 9.76
CA VAL A 6 -7.74 7.49 8.81
C VAL A 6 -8.03 6.18 9.52
N ASP A 7 -7.37 5.93 10.66
CA ASP A 7 -7.52 4.70 11.43
C ASP A 7 -8.95 4.51 11.94
N ARG A 8 -9.59 5.59 12.42
CA ARG A 8 -10.99 5.56 12.84
C ARG A 8 -11.93 5.23 11.68
N LEU A 9 -11.72 5.86 10.53
CA LEU A 9 -12.56 5.59 9.35
C LEU A 9 -12.37 4.15 8.86
N ARG A 10 -11.15 3.62 8.89
CA ARG A 10 -10.86 2.25 8.46
C ARG A 10 -11.63 1.21 9.25
N ALA A 11 -11.90 1.44 10.54
CA ALA A 11 -12.70 0.53 11.36
C ALA A 11 -14.12 0.29 10.82
N PHE A 12 -14.68 1.25 10.08
CA PHE A 12 -16.00 1.16 9.46
C PHE A 12 -15.95 0.72 7.99
N ASN A 13 -14.76 0.53 7.41
CA ASN A 13 -14.55 0.25 6.00
C ASN A 13 -13.72 -1.04 5.84
N PRO A 14 -14.33 -2.22 6.03
CA PRO A 14 -13.61 -3.50 6.04
C PRO A 14 -12.94 -3.84 4.69
N HIS A 15 -13.38 -3.21 3.60
CA HIS A 15 -12.77 -3.35 2.27
C HIS A 15 -11.44 -2.58 2.12
N LEU A 16 -11.09 -1.68 3.05
CA LEU A 16 -9.82 -0.93 3.02
C LEU A 16 -8.71 -1.73 3.72
N LEU A 17 -7.87 -2.39 2.91
CA LEU A 17 -6.79 -3.24 3.41
C LEU A 17 -5.55 -2.45 3.86
N HIS A 18 -5.33 -1.26 3.33
CA HIS A 18 -4.19 -0.40 3.64
C HIS A 18 -4.60 1.07 3.69
N ALA A 19 -4.13 1.82 4.70
CA ALA A 19 -4.37 3.25 4.78
C ALA A 19 -3.29 3.94 5.66
N ARG A 20 -2.35 4.63 5.01
CA ARG A 20 -1.22 5.31 5.67
C ARG A 20 -1.06 6.72 5.10
N SER A 21 -1.69 7.72 5.71
CA SER A 21 -1.58 9.12 5.28
C SER A 21 -0.29 9.79 5.76
N ASP A 22 0.38 9.18 6.73
CA ASP A 22 1.65 9.63 7.30
C ASP A 22 2.87 9.19 6.49
N GLN A 23 2.70 8.28 5.52
CA GLN A 23 3.76 7.79 4.65
C GLN A 23 3.85 8.60 3.34
N ARG A 24 5.04 8.64 2.74
CA ARG A 24 5.28 9.18 1.39
C ARG A 24 5.97 8.14 0.54
N GLY A 25 5.70 8.13 -0.75
CA GLY A 25 6.33 7.22 -1.69
C GLY A 25 5.49 7.00 -2.93
N TYR A 26 5.58 5.80 -3.51
CA TYR A 26 4.95 5.45 -4.77
C TYR A 26 4.53 3.98 -4.77
N ILE A 27 3.78 3.56 -5.79
CA ILE A 27 3.39 2.15 -5.96
C ILE A 27 4.18 1.58 -7.13
N ALA A 28 4.90 0.49 -6.89
CA ALA A 28 5.48 -0.32 -7.95
C ALA A 28 4.48 -1.40 -8.35
N LEU A 29 4.06 -1.40 -9.62
CA LEU A 29 3.09 -2.34 -10.17
C LEU A 29 3.79 -3.32 -11.10
N LYS A 30 3.45 -4.61 -10.98
CA LYS A 30 3.78 -5.63 -11.96
C LYS A 30 2.47 -6.26 -12.43
N LEU A 31 2.18 -6.10 -13.71
CA LEU A 31 1.00 -6.69 -14.34
C LEU A 31 1.42 -7.81 -15.29
N THR A 32 0.75 -8.94 -15.19
CA THR A 32 0.89 -10.08 -16.10
C THR A 32 -0.50 -10.56 -16.50
N GLU A 33 -0.57 -11.56 -17.38
CA GLU A 33 -1.85 -12.21 -17.73
C GLU A 33 -2.47 -12.98 -16.55
N ARG A 34 -1.69 -13.32 -15.51
CA ARG A 34 -2.15 -14.14 -14.38
C ARG A 34 -2.42 -13.35 -13.11
N GLU A 35 -1.74 -12.22 -12.95
CA GLU A 35 -1.81 -11.44 -11.71
C GLU A 35 -1.46 -9.96 -11.91
N LEU A 36 -2.01 -9.14 -11.02
CA LEU A 36 -1.53 -7.79 -10.73
C LEU A 36 -0.90 -7.81 -9.34
N ARG A 37 0.42 -7.58 -9.26
CA ARG A 37 1.13 -7.40 -8.00
C ARG A 37 1.45 -5.93 -7.77
N THR A 38 1.36 -5.52 -6.52
CA THR A 38 1.66 -4.16 -6.06
C THR A 38 2.60 -4.22 -4.86
N ASP A 39 3.68 -3.45 -4.92
CA ASP A 39 4.58 -3.20 -3.79
C ASP A 39 4.44 -1.70 -3.45
N LEU A 40 3.94 -1.39 -2.25
CA LEU A 40 3.77 -0.02 -1.77
C LEU A 40 5.12 0.46 -1.22
N MET A 41 5.80 1.30 -1.99
CA MET A 41 7.13 1.81 -1.69
C MET A 41 7.01 3.05 -0.80
N VAL A 42 7.74 3.09 0.32
CA VAL A 42 7.73 4.19 1.29
C VAL A 42 9.14 4.75 1.46
N VAL A 43 9.25 6.08 1.41
CA VAL A 43 10.46 6.83 1.77
C VAL A 43 10.49 6.96 3.29
N ARG A 44 11.60 6.52 3.92
CA ARG A 44 11.70 6.45 5.39
C ARG A 44 11.69 7.84 6.05
N ASP A 45 12.42 8.78 5.48
CA ASP A 45 12.47 10.19 5.86
C ASP A 45 12.37 11.08 4.61
N PRO A 46 11.21 11.71 4.35
CA PRO A 46 11.01 12.54 3.17
C PRO A 46 11.85 13.82 3.13
N LEU A 47 12.49 14.22 4.23
CA LEU A 47 13.32 15.42 4.30
C LEU A 47 14.81 15.12 4.09
N ASP A 48 15.19 13.85 4.07
CA ASP A 48 16.55 13.40 3.77
C ASP A 48 16.66 12.93 2.31
N ALA A 49 17.51 13.60 1.52
CA ALA A 49 17.73 13.27 0.12
C ALA A 49 18.36 11.88 -0.10
N PHE A 50 19.00 11.31 0.91
CA PHE A 50 19.61 9.97 0.86
C PHE A 50 18.78 8.91 1.57
N SER A 51 17.54 9.25 1.95
CA SER A 51 16.68 8.33 2.68
C SER A 51 16.37 7.06 1.88
N ALA A 52 16.38 5.93 2.59
CA ALA A 52 16.04 4.65 1.99
C ALA A 52 14.56 4.60 1.58
N VAL A 53 14.29 3.79 0.56
CA VAL A 53 12.94 3.41 0.14
C VAL A 53 12.72 1.93 0.50
N ASP A 54 11.69 1.66 1.30
CA ASP A 54 11.34 0.33 1.78
C ASP A 54 9.96 -0.10 1.25
N VAL A 55 9.63 -1.38 1.36
CA VAL A 55 8.26 -1.87 1.06
C VAL A 55 7.42 -1.83 2.33
N SER A 56 6.34 -1.04 2.31
CA SER A 56 5.38 -0.92 3.42
C SER A 56 4.36 -2.07 3.43
N ALA A 57 3.87 -2.45 2.25
CA ALA A 57 2.94 -3.56 2.08
C ALA A 57 3.01 -4.11 0.66
N ARG A 58 2.57 -5.36 0.50
CA ARG A 58 2.38 -5.98 -0.81
C ARG A 58 0.98 -6.51 -0.94
N TYR A 59 0.43 -6.37 -2.14
CA TYR A 59 -0.84 -6.97 -2.50
C TYR A 59 -0.77 -7.61 -3.87
N VAL A 60 -1.56 -8.68 -4.05
CA VAL A 60 -1.74 -9.36 -5.33
C VAL A 60 -3.22 -9.53 -5.61
N VAL A 61 -3.60 -9.36 -6.87
CA VAL A 61 -4.87 -9.83 -7.41
C VAL A 61 -4.53 -10.92 -8.40
N GLU A 62 -4.84 -12.17 -8.04
CA GLU A 62 -4.67 -13.32 -8.93
C GLU A 62 -5.92 -13.54 -9.77
N ILE A 63 -5.74 -14.08 -10.98
CA ILE A 63 -6.84 -14.47 -11.84
C ILE A 63 -7.77 -15.46 -11.12
N GLY A 64 -9.08 -15.19 -11.19
CA GLY A 64 -10.09 -16.04 -10.56
C GLY A 64 -10.27 -15.85 -9.04
N LEU A 65 -9.46 -15.02 -8.38
CA LEU A 65 -9.62 -14.67 -6.97
C LEU A 65 -10.09 -13.20 -6.84
N PRO A 66 -11.34 -12.96 -6.42
CA PRO A 66 -11.84 -11.59 -6.28
C PRO A 66 -11.09 -10.79 -5.21
N GLY A 67 -10.60 -9.62 -5.62
CA GLY A 67 -10.06 -8.61 -4.72
C GLY A 67 -8.59 -8.82 -4.32
N PRO A 68 -7.94 -7.76 -3.80
CA PRO A 68 -6.54 -7.79 -3.41
C PRO A 68 -6.30 -8.67 -2.17
N GLN A 69 -5.31 -9.53 -2.26
CA GLN A 69 -4.80 -10.37 -1.17
C GLN A 69 -3.46 -9.82 -0.70
N ARG A 70 -3.11 -10.03 0.57
CA ARG A 70 -1.78 -9.65 1.08
C ARG A 70 -0.73 -10.66 0.60
N ALA A 71 0.39 -10.17 0.09
CA ALA A 71 1.50 -10.97 -0.48
C ALA A 71 2.79 -10.87 0.34
#